data_AF-A0A081NEK0-F1
#
_entry.id   AF-A0A081NEK0-F1
#
_cell.length_a   1.000
_cell.length_b   1.000
_cell.length_c   1.000
_cell.angle_alpha   90.00
_cell.angle_beta   90.00
_cell.angle_gamma   90.00
#
_symmetry.space_group_name_H-M   'P 1'
#
loop_
_entity.id
_entity.type
_entity.pdbx_description
1 polymer ?
#
loop_
_entity_poly.entity_id
_entity_poly.type
_entity_poly.pdbx_seq_one_letter_code
_entity_poly.pdbx_strand_id
1 'polypeptide(L)'
;MQYQDRIEQFKQAVTELEQALIREVLPVFSRIIQRYQKDGLYCLGVYHNGEYVGYLLSTFSTERGLNHVTDYYMKDSVLSRDEQKLSLRWSPCDSPYHEAEEEFGALDQYRSKVEYLLDDIYYSLDDETCTTHSDRERLDLLDELQQEVRACLVRGLKVVAEQPEVAQWLTESQGVVALLAGDIKETDVLDDIECINGQQKRLEVEAEMTKGHECYLKASEIWAQKNGEC
;
A
#
# COMPACT_ATOMS: atom_id res chain seq x y z
N MET A 1 0.61 -23.91 -23.99
CA MET A 1 1.88 -23.50 -23.34
C MET A 1 2.07 -24.45 -22.17
N GLN A 2 3.25 -24.99 -21.92
CA GLN A 2 3.39 -25.88 -20.75
C GLN A 2 3.27 -25.03 -19.48
N TYR A 3 2.67 -25.56 -18.42
CA TYR A 3 2.55 -24.88 -17.12
C TYR A 3 3.87 -24.24 -16.64
N GLN A 4 5.01 -24.92 -16.80
CA GLN A 4 6.33 -24.39 -16.45
C GLN A 4 6.71 -23.14 -17.25
N ASP A 5 6.33 -23.07 -18.54
CA ASP A 5 6.57 -21.89 -19.36
C ASP A 5 5.77 -20.67 -18.84
N ARG A 6 4.56 -20.89 -18.32
CA ARG A 6 3.71 -19.83 -17.74
C ARG A 6 4.37 -19.24 -16.49
N ILE A 7 4.86 -20.09 -15.60
CA ILE A 7 5.54 -19.68 -14.37
C ILE A 7 6.82 -18.89 -14.68
N GLU A 8 7.61 -19.32 -15.67
CA GLU A 8 8.80 -18.57 -16.07
C GLU A 8 8.47 -17.23 -16.73
N GLN A 9 7.41 -17.16 -17.54
CA GLN A 9 6.91 -15.89 -18.07
C GLN A 9 6.41 -14.96 -16.97
N PHE A 10 5.73 -15.50 -15.96
CA PHE A 10 5.29 -14.74 -14.79
C PHE A 10 6.48 -14.14 -14.05
N LYS A 11 7.50 -14.92 -13.72
CA LYS A 11 8.71 -14.42 -13.04
C LYS A 11 9.43 -13.33 -13.85
N GLN A 12 9.50 -13.50 -15.17
CA GLN A 12 10.04 -12.47 -16.05
C GLN A 12 9.19 -11.19 -16.02
N ALA A 13 7.86 -11.30 -16.06
CA ALA A 13 6.95 -10.16 -15.98
C ALA A 13 7.06 -9.43 -14.62
N VAL A 14 7.22 -10.17 -13.52
CA VAL A 14 7.46 -9.60 -12.18
C VAL A 14 8.77 -8.82 -12.14
N THR A 15 9.84 -9.32 -12.78
CA THR A 15 11.12 -8.60 -12.88
C THR A 15 10.98 -7.32 -13.68
N GLU A 16 10.23 -7.35 -14.80
CA GLU A 16 9.96 -6.18 -15.62
C GLU A 16 9.10 -5.14 -14.87
N LEU A 17 8.13 -5.60 -14.07
CA LEU A 17 7.33 -4.77 -13.18
C LEU A 17 8.22 -4.04 -12.16
N GLU A 18 9.15 -4.74 -11.51
CA GLU A 18 10.09 -4.15 -10.54
C GLU A 18 10.89 -3.00 -11.16
N GLN A 19 11.42 -3.23 -12.37
CA GLN A 19 12.21 -2.23 -13.11
C GLN A 19 11.35 -1.03 -13.53
N ALA A 20 10.11 -1.26 -13.95
CA ALA A 20 9.19 -0.20 -14.29
C ALA A 20 8.81 0.64 -13.07
N LEU A 21 8.59 -0.02 -11.93
CA LEU A 21 8.27 0.63 -10.65
C LEU A 21 9.38 1.60 -10.26
N ILE A 22 10.63 1.14 -10.24
CA ILE A 22 11.78 1.98 -9.89
C ILE A 22 11.89 3.20 -10.82
N ARG A 23 11.71 2.98 -12.13
CA ARG A 23 11.86 4.02 -13.15
C ARG A 23 10.76 5.08 -13.06
N GLU A 24 9.53 4.69 -12.76
CA GLU A 24 8.36 5.58 -12.85
C GLU A 24 7.95 6.18 -11.52
N VAL A 25 8.13 5.47 -10.41
CA VAL A 25 7.79 5.97 -9.08
C VAL A 25 8.76 7.07 -8.63
N LEU A 26 10.06 6.93 -8.91
CA LEU A 26 11.06 7.92 -8.49
C LEU A 26 10.73 9.35 -8.98
N PRO A 27 10.54 9.63 -10.28
CA PRO A 27 10.25 10.98 -10.74
C PRO A 27 8.90 11.51 -10.24
N VAL A 28 7.94 10.63 -9.96
CA VAL A 28 6.65 11.00 -9.34
C VAL A 28 6.88 11.44 -7.89
N PHE A 29 7.59 10.65 -7.09
CA PHE A 29 7.91 10.99 -5.71
C PHE A 29 8.74 12.27 -5.60
N SER A 30 9.72 12.48 -6.49
CA SER A 30 10.47 13.74 -6.58
C SER A 30 9.55 14.95 -6.77
N ARG A 31 8.58 14.87 -7.70
CA ARG A 31 7.60 15.95 -7.93
C ARG A 31 6.71 16.19 -6.71
N ILE A 32 6.25 15.13 -6.06
CA ILE A 32 5.43 15.21 -4.84
C ILE A 32 6.22 15.89 -3.71
N ILE A 33 7.47 15.48 -3.47
CA ILE A 33 8.35 16.10 -2.46
C ILE A 33 8.51 17.60 -2.75
N GLN A 34 8.88 17.95 -3.99
CA GLN A 34 9.11 19.35 -4.37
C GLN A 34 7.85 20.22 -4.17
N ARG A 35 6.67 19.68 -4.51
CA ARG A 35 5.40 20.39 -4.44
C ARG A 35 4.83 20.49 -3.02
N TYR A 36 4.92 19.42 -2.23
CA TYR A 36 4.17 19.26 -0.98
C TYR A 36 4.99 19.19 0.29
N GLN A 37 6.33 19.22 0.24
CA GLN A 37 7.17 19.22 1.45
C GLN A 37 6.75 20.30 2.48
N LYS A 38 6.29 21.47 2.02
CA LYS A 38 5.86 22.59 2.87
C LYS A 38 4.49 22.35 3.54
N ASP A 39 3.71 21.42 3.02
CA ASP A 39 2.40 21.03 3.56
C ASP A 39 2.52 19.94 4.66
N GLY A 40 3.75 19.59 5.06
CA GLY A 40 4.02 18.55 6.05
C GLY A 40 3.83 17.15 5.48
N LEU A 41 4.44 16.88 4.33
CA LEU A 41 4.46 15.56 3.69
C LEU A 41 5.10 14.54 4.64
N TYR A 42 4.34 13.49 5.01
CA TYR A 42 4.79 12.46 5.95
C TYR A 42 4.70 11.03 5.38
N CYS A 43 3.95 10.81 4.31
CA CYS A 43 3.90 9.52 3.61
C CYS A 43 3.96 9.73 2.10
N LEU A 44 4.80 8.96 1.44
CA LEU A 44 4.77 8.69 0.01
C LEU A 44 4.42 7.22 -0.17
N GLY A 45 3.62 6.87 -1.16
CA GLY A 45 3.28 5.47 -1.35
C GLY A 45 2.83 5.13 -2.75
N VAL A 46 2.77 3.82 -2.96
CA VAL A 46 2.07 3.22 -4.08
C VAL A 46 0.87 2.49 -3.49
N TYR A 47 -0.31 2.86 -3.97
CA TYR A 47 -1.56 2.23 -3.60
C TYR A 47 -1.90 1.14 -4.62
N HIS A 48 -2.32 -0.02 -4.13
CA HIS A 48 -2.85 -1.12 -4.94
C HIS A 48 -4.19 -1.62 -4.40
N ASN A 49 -4.92 -2.39 -5.20
CA ASN A 49 -6.04 -3.19 -4.71
C ASN A 49 -5.45 -4.48 -4.09
N GLY A 50 -5.88 -4.88 -2.88
CA GLY A 50 -5.16 -5.87 -2.07
C GLY A 50 -5.13 -7.29 -2.60
N GLU A 51 -6.19 -7.74 -3.29
CA GLU A 51 -6.33 -9.14 -3.71
C GLU A 51 -5.69 -9.42 -5.08
N TYR A 52 -5.66 -8.43 -5.96
CA TYR A 52 -5.04 -8.52 -7.28
C TYR A 52 -4.38 -7.18 -7.52
N VAL A 53 -3.17 -7.12 -8.09
CA VAL A 53 -2.54 -5.82 -8.38
C VAL A 53 -3.28 -5.14 -9.55
N GLY A 54 -4.58 -4.90 -9.42
CA GLY A 54 -5.54 -4.48 -10.45
C GLY A 54 -5.33 -3.03 -10.85
N TYR A 55 -4.70 -2.25 -9.99
CA TYR A 55 -4.13 -0.94 -10.33
C TYR A 55 -2.97 -0.63 -9.39
N LEU A 56 -2.08 0.22 -9.89
CA LEU A 56 -1.01 0.83 -9.11
C LEU A 56 -1.14 2.34 -9.27
N LEU A 57 -1.29 3.06 -8.17
CA LEU A 57 -1.45 4.51 -8.17
C LEU A 57 -0.47 5.15 -7.19
N SER A 58 0.09 6.30 -7.56
CA SER A 58 0.81 7.10 -6.58
C SER A 58 -0.16 7.62 -5.52
N THR A 59 0.25 7.59 -4.27
CA THR A 59 -0.48 8.21 -3.16
C THR A 59 0.49 8.90 -2.22
N PHE A 60 0.00 9.89 -1.47
CA PHE A 60 0.80 10.58 -0.48
C PHE A 60 -0.08 11.22 0.60
N SER A 61 0.52 11.50 1.75
CA SER A 61 -0.18 12.06 2.91
C SER A 61 0.55 13.27 3.47
N THR A 62 -0.21 14.33 3.75
CA THR A 62 0.32 15.60 4.28
C THR A 62 -0.41 16.00 5.57
N GLU A 63 0.26 16.73 6.46
CA GLU A 63 -0.35 17.30 7.66
C GLU A 63 -1.51 18.24 7.32
N ARG A 64 -1.37 19.02 6.23
CA ARG A 64 -2.43 19.89 5.73
C ARG A 64 -3.67 19.10 5.32
N GLY A 65 -3.49 18.04 4.54
CA GLY A 65 -4.59 17.15 4.16
C GLY A 65 -5.22 16.48 5.38
N LEU A 66 -4.39 16.03 6.34
CA LEU A 66 -4.85 15.35 7.55
C LEU A 66 -5.71 16.27 8.40
N ASN A 67 -5.30 17.53 8.54
CA ASN A 67 -6.13 18.53 9.21
C ASN A 67 -7.47 18.75 8.47
N HIS A 68 -7.47 18.79 7.13
CA HIS A 68 -8.69 18.97 6.35
C HIS A 68 -9.68 17.81 6.55
N VAL A 69 -9.21 16.57 6.42
CA VAL A 69 -10.05 15.37 6.61
C VAL A 69 -10.50 15.24 8.08
N THR A 70 -9.62 15.57 9.03
CA THR A 70 -10.01 15.64 10.45
C THR A 70 -11.17 16.61 10.66
N ASP A 71 -11.06 17.84 10.16
CA ASP A 71 -12.11 18.87 10.32
C ASP A 71 -13.44 18.45 9.67
N TYR A 72 -13.38 17.67 8.57
CA TYR A 72 -14.57 17.08 7.95
C TYR A 72 -15.27 16.07 8.89
N TYR A 73 -14.51 15.12 9.45
CA TYR A 73 -15.04 14.08 10.35
C TYR A 73 -15.43 14.61 11.73
N MET A 74 -14.86 15.74 12.16
CA MET A 74 -15.20 16.36 13.46
C MET A 74 -16.67 16.80 13.58
N LYS A 75 -17.41 16.91 12.48
CA LYS A 75 -18.84 17.28 12.51
C LYS A 75 -19.70 16.28 13.28
N ASP A 76 -19.36 15.00 13.19
CA ASP A 76 -20.10 13.89 13.78
C ASP A 76 -19.26 13.07 14.78
N SER A 77 -18.01 13.48 15.01
CA SER A 77 -17.10 12.76 15.91
C SER A 77 -17.44 12.97 17.38
N VAL A 78 -17.24 11.91 18.16
CA VAL A 78 -17.30 11.91 19.62
C VAL A 78 -15.91 12.08 20.26
N LEU A 79 -14.86 12.08 19.44
CA LEU A 79 -13.48 12.26 19.86
C LEU A 79 -13.10 13.74 19.92
N SER A 80 -12.02 14.06 20.64
CA SER A 80 -11.35 15.34 20.45
C SER A 80 -10.70 15.42 19.06
N ARG A 81 -10.41 16.63 18.60
CA ARG A 81 -9.75 16.84 17.30
C ARG A 81 -8.42 16.10 17.19
N ASP A 82 -7.62 16.09 18.24
CA ASP A 82 -6.30 15.43 18.23
C ASP A 82 -6.43 13.91 18.20
N GLU A 83 -7.39 13.33 18.94
CA GLU A 83 -7.69 11.90 18.89
C GLU A 83 -8.22 11.48 17.51
N GLN A 84 -9.13 12.29 16.93
CA GLN A 84 -9.62 12.05 15.56
C GLN A 84 -8.49 12.16 14.53
N LYS A 85 -7.56 13.10 14.71
CA LYS A 85 -6.39 13.23 13.85
C LYS A 85 -5.49 12.00 13.92
N LEU A 86 -5.27 11.45 15.11
CA LEU A 86 -4.49 10.23 15.32
C LEU A 86 -5.15 9.01 14.68
N SER A 87 -6.47 8.85 14.84
CA SER A 87 -7.19 7.71 14.26
C SER A 87 -7.22 7.72 12.73
N LEU A 88 -7.13 8.89 12.10
CA LEU A 88 -7.14 9.04 10.64
C LEU A 88 -5.76 8.99 9.99
N ARG A 89 -4.68 9.24 10.73
CA ARG A 89 -3.33 9.49 10.18
C ARG A 89 -2.83 8.39 9.24
N TRP A 90 -3.11 7.14 9.58
CA TRP A 90 -2.68 5.95 8.85
C TRP A 90 -3.87 5.16 8.27
N SER A 91 -5.07 5.78 8.20
CA SER A 91 -6.23 5.16 7.55
C SER A 91 -5.94 5.02 6.05
N PRO A 92 -5.98 3.80 5.47
CA PRO A 92 -5.73 3.59 4.05
C PRO A 92 -6.85 4.18 3.17
N CYS A 93 -8.07 4.26 3.70
CA CYS A 93 -9.25 4.74 2.97
C CYS A 93 -9.51 6.24 3.13
N ASP A 94 -9.06 6.83 4.25
CA ASP A 94 -9.21 8.26 4.53
C ASP A 94 -7.91 9.03 4.26
N SER A 95 -7.08 8.52 3.35
CA SER A 95 -5.78 9.09 3.07
C SER A 95 -5.93 10.59 2.74
N PRO A 96 -5.20 11.46 3.46
CA PRO A 96 -5.60 12.84 3.59
C PRO A 96 -5.48 13.74 2.35
N TYR A 97 -4.93 13.24 1.24
CA TYR A 97 -4.84 14.02 0.01
C TYR A 97 -4.68 13.14 -1.25
N HIS A 98 -5.80 12.77 -1.89
CA HIS A 98 -5.80 12.21 -3.24
C HIS A 98 -5.87 13.34 -4.29
N GLU A 99 -4.88 14.23 -4.35
CA GLU A 99 -4.80 15.12 -5.52
C GLU A 99 -4.34 14.29 -6.73
N ALA A 100 -5.34 13.83 -7.50
CA ALA A 100 -5.30 13.29 -8.87
C ALA A 100 -3.95 12.78 -9.36
N GLU A 101 -3.79 11.45 -9.26
CA GLU A 101 -3.29 10.54 -10.29
C GLU A 101 -2.14 11.10 -11.16
N GLU A 102 -0.91 11.09 -10.63
CA GLU A 102 0.23 10.92 -11.52
C GLU A 102 0.22 9.46 -11.99
N GLU A 103 -0.47 9.20 -13.11
CA GLU A 103 -0.58 7.86 -13.70
C GLU A 103 0.80 7.30 -14.06
N PHE A 104 1.02 6.03 -13.70
CA PHE A 104 2.23 5.32 -14.09
C PHE A 104 2.01 4.66 -15.46
N GLY A 105 2.62 5.22 -16.51
CA GLY A 105 2.39 4.79 -17.89
C GLY A 105 2.83 3.36 -18.20
N ALA A 106 4.13 3.04 -18.08
CA ALA A 106 4.61 1.70 -18.42
C ALA A 106 4.50 0.72 -17.25
N LEU A 107 4.46 1.21 -16.01
CA LEU A 107 4.18 0.35 -14.85
C LEU A 107 2.82 -0.35 -15.01
N ASP A 108 1.79 0.35 -15.47
CA ASP A 108 0.46 -0.24 -15.68
C ASP A 108 0.46 -1.32 -16.78
N GLN A 109 1.30 -1.16 -17.81
CA GLN A 109 1.48 -2.18 -18.85
C GLN A 109 2.05 -3.48 -18.26
N TYR A 110 3.10 -3.40 -17.43
CA TYR A 110 3.71 -4.59 -16.83
C TYR A 110 2.83 -5.20 -15.74
N ARG A 111 2.12 -4.36 -14.98
CA ARG A 111 1.08 -4.78 -14.03
C ARG A 111 0.00 -5.60 -14.74
N SER A 112 -0.56 -5.07 -15.83
CA SER A 112 -1.58 -5.76 -16.64
C SER A 112 -1.06 -7.11 -17.17
N LYS A 113 0.22 -7.19 -17.55
CA LYS A 113 0.85 -8.43 -17.98
C LYS A 113 0.97 -9.46 -16.85
N VAL A 114 1.33 -9.02 -15.64
CA VAL A 114 1.40 -9.88 -14.45
C VAL A 114 0.01 -10.40 -14.09
N GLU A 115 -1.00 -9.53 -14.07
CA GLU A 115 -2.40 -9.90 -13.81
C GLU A 115 -2.90 -10.93 -14.84
N TYR A 116 -2.68 -10.68 -16.12
CA TYR A 116 -3.04 -11.63 -17.18
C TYR A 116 -2.39 -13.00 -16.98
N LEU A 117 -1.11 -13.05 -16.56
CA LEU A 117 -0.41 -14.31 -16.34
C LEU A 117 -0.90 -15.03 -15.09
N LEU A 118 -1.27 -14.32 -14.03
CA LEU A 118 -1.91 -14.91 -12.85
C LEU A 118 -3.23 -15.58 -13.22
N ASP A 119 -4.07 -14.89 -14.00
CA ASP A 119 -5.34 -15.44 -14.49
C ASP A 119 -5.10 -16.65 -15.41
N ASP A 120 -4.18 -16.56 -16.38
CA ASP A 120 -3.85 -17.68 -17.28
C ASP A 120 -3.34 -18.90 -16.51
N ILE A 121 -2.49 -18.69 -15.49
CA ILE A 121 -2.02 -19.76 -14.62
C ILE A 121 -3.21 -20.38 -13.88
N TYR A 122 -4.06 -19.57 -13.24
CA TYR A 122 -5.22 -20.05 -12.50
C TYR A 122 -6.16 -20.90 -13.36
N TYR A 123 -6.59 -20.38 -14.51
CA TYR A 123 -7.53 -21.09 -15.38
C TYR A 123 -6.89 -22.29 -16.10
N SER A 124 -5.58 -22.26 -16.36
CA SER A 124 -4.91 -23.41 -17.00
C SER A 124 -4.84 -24.66 -16.11
N LEU A 125 -4.93 -24.49 -14.80
CA LEU A 125 -4.98 -25.60 -13.84
C LEU A 125 -6.28 -26.41 -13.95
N ASP A 126 -7.35 -25.83 -14.51
CA ASP A 126 -8.61 -26.54 -14.80
C ASP A 126 -8.54 -27.35 -16.10
N ASP A 127 -7.91 -26.82 -17.14
CA ASP A 127 -7.87 -27.45 -18.47
C ASP A 127 -6.82 -28.56 -18.60
N GLU A 128 -5.64 -28.39 -17.98
CA GLU A 128 -4.52 -29.33 -18.13
C GLU A 128 -4.57 -30.49 -17.12
N THR A 129 -5.39 -30.37 -16.07
CA THR A 129 -5.52 -31.40 -15.03
C THR A 129 -6.98 -31.73 -14.74
N CYS A 130 -7.64 -32.41 -15.68
CA CYS A 130 -8.80 -33.21 -15.34
C CYS A 130 -8.34 -34.29 -14.33
N THR A 131 -8.41 -33.97 -13.03
CA THR A 131 -8.23 -34.81 -11.81
C THR A 131 -6.92 -34.78 -10.98
N THR A 132 -6.05 -33.76 -10.94
CA THR A 132 -4.84 -33.86 -10.05
C THR A 132 -4.60 -32.77 -8.99
N HIS A 133 -5.05 -31.53 -9.16
CA HIS A 133 -4.85 -30.50 -8.12
C HIS A 133 -6.14 -30.30 -7.34
N SER A 134 -6.04 -30.39 -6.02
CA SER A 134 -7.11 -29.94 -5.13
C SER A 134 -7.25 -28.42 -5.22
N ASP A 135 -8.47 -27.89 -5.00
CA ASP A 135 -8.69 -26.44 -4.95
C ASP A 135 -7.74 -25.74 -3.98
N ARG A 136 -7.35 -26.43 -2.91
CA ARG A 136 -6.37 -25.95 -1.94
C ARG A 136 -4.99 -25.71 -2.55
N GLU A 137 -4.45 -26.66 -3.31
CA GLU A 137 -3.13 -26.52 -3.94
C GLU A 137 -3.11 -25.36 -4.94
N ARG A 138 -4.25 -25.06 -5.57
CA ARG A 138 -4.40 -23.91 -6.49
C ARG A 138 -4.38 -22.59 -5.73
N LEU A 139 -5.09 -22.52 -4.61
CA LEU A 139 -5.11 -21.35 -3.75
C LEU A 139 -3.72 -21.11 -3.12
N ASP A 140 -3.08 -22.16 -2.61
CA ASP A 140 -1.73 -22.08 -2.04
C ASP A 140 -0.72 -21.54 -3.08
N LEU A 141 -0.80 -22.00 -4.34
CA LEU A 141 0.03 -21.47 -5.43
C LEU A 141 -0.28 -20.01 -5.75
N LEU A 142 -1.55 -19.63 -5.85
CA LEU A 142 -1.93 -18.25 -6.12
C LEU A 142 -1.41 -17.32 -5.03
N ASP A 143 -1.55 -17.71 -3.76
CA ASP A 143 -1.00 -16.99 -2.62
C ASP A 143 0.52 -16.83 -2.77
N GLU A 144 1.26 -17.89 -3.12
CA GLU A 144 2.71 -17.82 -3.37
C GLU A 144 3.06 -16.81 -4.48
N LEU A 145 2.35 -16.85 -5.61
CA LEU A 145 2.60 -15.94 -6.73
C LEU A 145 2.26 -14.49 -6.36
N GLN A 146 1.14 -14.26 -5.67
CA GLN A 146 0.75 -12.93 -5.17
C GLN A 146 1.77 -12.37 -4.19
N GLN A 147 2.31 -13.20 -3.28
CA GLN A 147 3.38 -12.79 -2.38
C GLN A 147 4.66 -12.42 -3.14
N GLU A 148 4.99 -13.09 -4.25
CA GLU A 148 6.12 -12.68 -5.08
C GLU A 148 5.88 -11.33 -5.76
N VAL A 149 4.65 -11.03 -6.21
CA VAL A 149 4.32 -9.71 -6.74
C VAL A 149 4.46 -8.64 -5.65
N ARG A 150 3.92 -8.87 -4.44
CA ARG A 150 4.08 -7.93 -3.31
C ARG A 150 5.55 -7.73 -2.97
N ALA A 151 6.33 -8.79 -2.86
CA ALA A 151 7.75 -8.72 -2.57
C ALA A 151 8.51 -7.91 -3.63
N CYS A 152 8.17 -8.06 -4.92
CA CYS A 152 8.67 -7.23 -6.00
C CYS A 152 8.36 -5.74 -5.79
N LEU A 153 7.11 -5.39 -5.47
CA LEU A 153 6.72 -4.00 -5.20
C LEU A 153 7.51 -3.41 -4.03
N VAL A 154 7.66 -4.16 -2.94
CA VAL A 154 8.41 -3.75 -1.74
C VAL A 154 9.90 -3.55 -2.07
N ARG A 155 10.52 -4.47 -2.82
CA ARG A 155 11.93 -4.34 -3.26
C ARG A 155 12.12 -3.10 -4.13
N GLY A 156 11.26 -2.88 -5.11
CA GLY A 156 11.37 -1.70 -5.97
C GLY A 156 11.14 -0.39 -5.20
N LEU A 157 10.17 -0.34 -4.28
CA LEU A 157 9.97 0.83 -3.40
C LEU A 157 11.16 1.09 -2.47
N LYS A 158 11.81 0.04 -1.97
CA LYS A 158 13.06 0.17 -1.21
C LYS A 158 14.16 0.83 -2.04
N VAL A 159 14.35 0.37 -3.28
CA VAL A 159 15.34 0.98 -4.19
C VAL A 159 15.01 2.46 -4.46
N VAL A 160 13.73 2.82 -4.55
CA VAL A 160 13.28 4.21 -4.67
C VAL A 160 13.57 5.01 -3.40
N ALA A 161 13.30 4.45 -2.22
CA ALA A 161 13.56 5.07 -0.93
C ALA A 161 15.06 5.36 -0.69
N GLU A 162 15.94 4.53 -1.25
CA GLU A 162 17.39 4.69 -1.20
C GLU A 162 17.94 5.74 -2.19
N GLN A 163 17.11 6.29 -3.10
CA GLN A 163 17.56 7.33 -4.02
C GLN A 163 17.82 8.65 -3.28
N PRO A 164 18.85 9.43 -3.64
CA PRO A 164 19.32 10.57 -2.84
C PRO A 164 18.24 11.59 -2.44
N GLU A 165 17.35 11.96 -3.36
CA GLU A 165 16.27 12.93 -3.09
C GLU A 165 15.24 12.39 -2.08
N VAL A 166 14.83 11.13 -2.23
CA VAL A 166 13.86 10.48 -1.35
C VAL A 166 14.49 10.19 0.01
N ALA A 167 15.71 9.68 0.04
CA ALA A 167 16.46 9.40 1.26
C ALA A 167 16.70 10.67 2.10
N GLN A 168 17.02 11.79 1.43
CA GLN A 168 17.14 13.08 2.10
C GLN A 168 15.80 13.51 2.73
N TRP A 169 14.70 13.44 1.97
CA TRP A 169 13.37 13.77 2.49
C TRP A 169 12.97 12.88 3.68
N LEU A 170 13.20 11.57 3.61
CA LEU A 170 12.93 10.62 4.70
C LEU A 170 13.67 11.02 5.99
N THR A 171 14.91 11.46 5.86
CA THR A 171 15.74 11.90 6.99
C THR A 171 15.25 13.23 7.57
N GLU A 172 15.02 14.23 6.72
CA GLU A 172 14.68 15.59 7.14
C GLU A 172 13.25 15.72 7.66
N SER A 173 12.30 15.05 7.00
CA SER A 173 10.87 15.15 7.30
C SER A 173 10.36 14.04 8.21
N GLN A 174 11.21 13.06 8.56
CA GLN A 174 10.82 11.85 9.28
C GLN A 174 9.72 11.06 8.56
N GLY A 175 9.64 11.17 7.23
CA GLY A 175 8.60 10.56 6.42
C GLY A 175 8.71 9.04 6.28
N VAL A 176 7.76 8.47 5.54
CA VAL A 176 7.67 7.04 5.23
C VAL A 176 7.41 6.84 3.75
N VAL A 177 8.07 5.84 3.13
CA VAL A 177 7.64 5.23 1.87
C VAL A 177 6.85 3.95 2.18
N ALA A 178 5.63 3.80 1.66
CA ALA A 178 4.78 2.66 1.96
C ALA A 178 4.13 2.03 0.71
N LEU A 179 3.89 0.73 0.79
CA LEU A 179 2.93 0.03 -0.06
C LEU A 179 1.59 0.00 0.68
N LEU A 180 0.52 0.48 0.05
CA LEU A 180 -0.78 0.67 0.69
C LEU A 180 -1.89 -0.01 -0.11
N ALA A 181 -2.92 -0.52 0.56
CA ALA A 181 -4.17 -0.98 -0.03
C ALA A 181 -5.31 -0.77 0.97
N GLY A 182 -6.56 -0.82 0.53
CA GLY A 182 -7.72 -0.56 1.40
C GLY A 182 -8.01 -1.69 2.39
N ASP A 183 -7.62 -2.90 2.02
CA ASP A 183 -7.91 -4.18 2.68
C ASP A 183 -6.64 -4.89 3.22
N ILE A 184 -5.48 -4.25 3.09
CA ILE A 184 -4.23 -4.78 3.65
C ILE A 184 -4.29 -4.81 5.18
N LYS A 185 -3.75 -5.87 5.77
CA LYS A 185 -3.63 -5.97 7.23
C LYS A 185 -2.60 -4.98 7.73
N GLU A 186 -2.83 -4.42 8.92
CA GLU A 186 -1.89 -3.51 9.57
C GLU A 186 -0.49 -4.14 9.73
N THR A 187 -0.44 -5.43 10.09
CA THR A 187 0.84 -6.17 10.21
C THR A 187 1.60 -6.23 8.90
N ASP A 188 0.90 -6.40 7.78
CA ASP A 188 1.51 -6.43 6.45
C ASP A 188 2.10 -5.06 6.10
N VAL A 189 1.38 -3.97 6.37
CA VAL A 189 1.89 -2.60 6.18
C VAL A 189 3.15 -2.36 7.01
N LEU A 190 3.16 -2.79 8.27
CA LEU A 190 4.30 -2.62 9.17
C LEU A 190 5.54 -3.40 8.71
N ASP A 191 5.34 -4.63 8.22
CA ASP A 191 6.42 -5.46 7.68
C ASP A 191 7.02 -4.84 6.40
N ASP A 192 6.17 -4.30 5.52
CA ASP A 192 6.60 -3.57 4.32
C ASP A 192 7.36 -2.30 4.68
N ILE A 193 6.88 -1.54 5.68
CA ILE A 193 7.56 -0.34 6.18
C ILE A 193 8.93 -0.68 6.74
N GLU A 194 9.09 -1.77 7.50
CA GLU A 194 10.41 -2.21 7.97
C GLU A 194 11.33 -2.58 6.82
N CYS A 195 10.82 -3.30 5.81
CA CYS A 195 11.62 -3.69 4.65
C CYS A 195 12.12 -2.48 3.85
N ILE A 196 11.28 -1.46 3.69
CA ILE A 196 11.55 -0.25 2.88
C ILE A 196 12.33 0.81 3.67
N ASN A 197 11.90 1.12 4.90
CA ASN A 197 12.36 2.28 5.68
C ASN A 197 13.24 1.87 6.88
N GLY A 198 13.26 0.59 7.24
CA GLY A 198 13.99 0.06 8.39
C GLY A 198 13.16 -0.04 9.68
N GLN A 199 13.69 -0.85 10.60
CA GLN A 199 13.02 -1.22 11.86
C GLN A 199 12.60 -0.02 12.72
N GLN A 200 13.43 1.01 12.82
CA GLN A 200 13.12 2.20 13.63
C GLN A 200 11.84 2.89 13.14
N LYS A 201 11.66 2.99 11.82
CA LYS A 201 10.48 3.63 11.23
C LYS A 201 9.23 2.76 11.41
N ARG A 202 9.35 1.43 11.31
CA ARG A 202 8.28 0.49 11.67
C ARG A 202 7.78 0.74 13.09
N LEU A 203 8.69 0.83 14.07
CA LEU A 203 8.31 1.05 15.48
C LEU A 203 7.61 2.39 15.71
N GLU A 204 8.03 3.45 15.02
CA GLU A 204 7.38 4.76 15.09
C GLU A 204 5.96 4.71 14.53
N VAL A 205 5.77 4.11 13.36
CA VAL A 205 4.46 3.97 12.72
C VAL A 205 3.54 3.05 13.53
N GLU A 206 4.05 1.92 14.03
CA GLU A 206 3.32 0.97 14.90
C GLU A 206 2.80 1.67 16.16
N ALA A 207 3.63 2.53 16.78
CA ALA A 207 3.22 3.31 17.94
C ALA A 207 2.14 4.36 17.62
N GLU A 208 2.16 4.97 16.43
CA GLU A 208 1.12 5.88 15.97
C GLU A 208 -0.19 5.16 15.63
N MET A 209 -0.12 4.03 14.90
CA MET A 209 -1.26 3.19 14.57
C MET A 209 -1.94 2.64 15.82
N THR A 210 -1.17 2.15 16.80
CA THR A 210 -1.69 1.68 18.10
C THR A 210 -2.51 2.76 18.80
N LYS A 211 -1.99 3.99 18.90
CA LYS A 211 -2.72 5.12 19.50
C LYS A 211 -3.96 5.49 18.70
N GLY A 212 -3.88 5.43 17.38
CA GLY A 212 -5.02 5.64 16.49
C GLY A 212 -6.13 4.61 16.72
N HIS A 213 -5.76 3.34 16.87
CA HIS A 213 -6.68 2.24 17.17
C HIS A 213 -7.35 2.41 18.54
N GLU A 214 -6.59 2.79 19.58
CA GLU A 214 -7.15 3.11 20.90
C GLU A 214 -8.19 4.25 20.82
N CYS A 215 -7.92 5.28 20.01
CA CYS A 215 -8.88 6.36 19.76
C CYS A 215 -10.15 5.85 19.06
N TYR A 216 -10.01 4.96 18.07
CA TYR A 216 -11.15 4.34 17.39
C TYR A 216 -12.02 3.51 18.34
N LEU A 217 -11.40 2.65 19.17
CA LEU A 217 -12.12 1.84 20.15
C LEU A 217 -12.91 2.71 21.14
N LYS A 218 -12.28 3.77 21.66
CA LYS A 218 -12.94 4.75 22.52
C LYS A 218 -14.16 5.38 21.84
N ALA A 219 -14.06 5.75 20.57
CA ALA A 219 -15.20 6.30 19.82
C ALA A 219 -16.34 5.28 19.71
N SER A 220 -16.01 4.02 19.40
CA SER A 220 -16.97 2.92 19.29
C SER A 220 -17.70 2.67 20.61
N GLU A 221 -17.00 2.69 21.75
CA GLU A 221 -17.59 2.53 23.08
C GLU A 221 -18.58 3.67 23.40
N ILE A 222 -18.19 4.92 23.15
CA ILE A 222 -19.06 6.08 23.38
C ILE A 222 -20.31 6.00 22.48
N TRP A 223 -20.15 5.56 21.24
CA TRP A 223 -21.26 5.41 20.30
C TRP A 223 -22.25 4.32 20.76
N ALA A 224 -21.74 3.14 21.16
CA ALA A 224 -22.55 2.04 21.69
C ALA A 224 -23.35 2.49 22.93
N GLN A 225 -22.71 3.22 23.86
CA GLN A 225 -23.37 3.77 25.04
C GLN A 225 -24.50 4.76 24.71
N LYS A 226 -24.31 5.59 23.68
CA LYS A 226 -25.32 6.58 23.26
C LYS A 226 -26.53 5.93 22.57
N ASN A 227 -26.32 4.83 21.86
CA ASN A 227 -27.38 4.18 21.08
C ASN A 227 -28.04 2.98 21.76
N GLY A 228 -27.61 2.66 23.00
CA GLY A 228 -28.22 1.57 23.78
C GLY A 228 -27.91 0.17 23.24
N GLU A 229 -26.83 0.04 22.49
CA GLU A 229 -26.30 -1.24 22.01
C GLU A 229 -25.30 -1.76 23.05
N CYS A 230 -25.81 -2.45 24.08
CA CYS A 230 -25.02 -3.28 25.00
C CYS A 230 -25.58 -4.70 25.01
#